data_AF-A2FDJ1-F1
#
_entry.id   AF-A2FDJ1-F1
#
_cell.length_a   1.000
_cell.length_b   1.000
_cell.length_c   1.000
_cell.angle_alpha   90.00
_cell.angle_beta   90.00
_cell.angle_gamma   90.00
#
_symmetry.space_group_name_H-M   'P 1'
#
loop_
_entity.id
_entity.type
_entity.pdbx_description
1 polymer ?
#
loop_
_entity_poly.entity_id
_entity_poly.type
_entity_poly.pdbx_seq_one_letter_code
_entity_poly.pdbx_strand_id
1 'polypeptide(L)'
;MSSDYSKQYADFIKALEKLFHIKSNEPIEDMCSIITNTLISKYQLSINQLTKLIYEAIRYNYASGANYIKILEQIGADLTGVSDYHFETEDSIKFIVMHVKLISSRNT
;
A
#
# COMPACT_ATOMS: atom_id res chain seq x y z
N MET A 1 -17.58 -13.49 -20.36
CA MET A 1 -16.72 -12.31 -20.64
C MET A 1 -16.20 -11.78 -19.31
N SER A 2 -15.02 -12.24 -18.85
CA SER A 2 -14.46 -11.81 -17.53
C SER A 2 -12.96 -12.11 -17.34
N SER A 3 -12.16 -12.31 -18.40
CA SER A 3 -10.72 -12.58 -18.25
C SER A 3 -9.82 -11.38 -18.51
N ASP A 4 -10.30 -10.34 -19.20
CA ASP A 4 -9.42 -9.27 -19.69
C ASP A 4 -9.28 -8.08 -18.73
N TYR A 5 -10.24 -7.89 -17.81
CA TYR A 5 -10.15 -6.85 -16.78
C TYR A 5 -8.98 -7.08 -15.82
N SER A 6 -8.74 -8.35 -15.43
CA SER A 6 -7.63 -8.72 -14.54
C SER A 6 -6.26 -8.40 -15.16
N LYS A 7 -6.12 -8.55 -16.49
CA LYS A 7 -4.87 -8.23 -17.19
C LYS A 7 -4.55 -6.73 -17.17
N GLN A 8 -5.57 -5.87 -17.27
CA GLN A 8 -5.36 -4.42 -17.31
C GLN A 8 -4.85 -3.86 -15.97
N TYR A 9 -5.15 -4.52 -14.85
CA TYR A 9 -4.69 -4.13 -13.51
C TYR A 9 -3.57 -5.02 -12.95
N ALA A 10 -3.04 -5.95 -13.75
CA ALA A 10 -1.99 -6.85 -13.30
C ALA A 10 -0.76 -6.10 -12.77
N ASP A 11 -0.34 -5.03 -13.46
CA ASP A 11 0.79 -4.20 -13.02
C ASP A 11 0.46 -3.42 -11.74
N PHE A 12 -0.78 -2.96 -11.58
CA PHE A 12 -1.25 -2.28 -10.37
C PHE A 12 -1.18 -3.21 -9.16
N ILE A 13 -1.76 -4.42 -9.29
CA ILE A 13 -1.76 -5.45 -8.25
C ILE A 13 -0.32 -5.81 -7.89
N LYS A 14 0.53 -6.04 -8.89
CA LYS A 14 1.95 -6.38 -8.68
C LYS A 14 2.73 -5.27 -7.99
N ALA A 15 2.44 -4.00 -8.29
CA ALA A 15 3.05 -2.85 -7.62
C ALA A 15 2.61 -2.77 -6.15
N LEU A 16 1.34 -3.04 -5.84
CA LEU A 16 0.85 -3.13 -4.47
C LEU A 16 1.44 -4.33 -3.72
N GLU A 17 1.50 -5.51 -4.33
CA GLU A 17 2.11 -6.69 -3.70
C GLU A 17 3.56 -6.41 -3.30
N LYS A 18 4.34 -5.77 -4.18
CA LYS A 18 5.69 -5.31 -3.86
C LYS A 18 5.71 -4.31 -2.71
N LEU A 19 4.80 -3.32 -2.72
CA LEU A 19 4.68 -2.34 -1.65
C LEU A 19 4.38 -2.98 -0.29
N PHE A 20 3.56 -4.02 -0.22
CA PHE A 20 3.23 -4.64 1.08
C PHE A 20 4.30 -5.63 1.56
N HIS A 21 5.10 -6.20 0.65
CA HIS A 21 6.10 -7.22 0.95
C HIS A 21 7.55 -6.73 0.83
N ILE A 22 7.79 -5.44 1.10
CA ILE A 22 9.14 -4.87 1.08
C ILE A 22 10.04 -5.65 2.02
N LYS A 23 11.10 -6.22 1.48
CA LYS A 23 12.17 -6.80 2.29
C LYS A 23 13.11 -5.69 2.74
N SER A 24 13.60 -5.81 3.97
CA SER A 24 14.51 -4.83 4.55
C SER A 24 15.82 -4.67 3.76
N ASN A 25 16.21 -5.68 2.97
CA ASN A 25 17.45 -5.74 2.21
C ASN A 25 17.30 -5.43 0.70
N GLU A 26 16.10 -5.14 0.21
CA GLU A 26 15.90 -4.78 -1.19
C GLU A 26 16.23 -3.30 -1.44
N PRO A 27 16.82 -2.96 -2.61
CA PRO A 27 17.12 -1.59 -2.96
C PRO A 27 15.83 -0.76 -3.08
N ILE A 28 15.83 0.40 -2.42
CA ILE A 28 14.64 1.25 -2.30
C ILE A 28 14.36 1.99 -3.61
N GLU A 29 15.40 2.31 -4.38
CA GLU A 29 15.32 3.00 -5.65
C GLU A 29 14.46 2.23 -6.67
N ASP A 30 14.64 0.91 -6.73
CA ASP A 30 13.85 0.03 -7.61
C ASP A 30 12.37 0.04 -7.21
N MET A 31 12.09 0.10 -5.91
CA MET A 31 10.72 0.16 -5.39
C MET A 31 10.06 1.49 -5.74
N CYS A 32 10.75 2.61 -5.49
CA CYS A 32 10.25 3.94 -5.80
C CYS A 32 10.04 4.15 -7.29
N SER A 33 10.88 3.55 -8.15
CA SER A 33 10.66 3.55 -9.60
C SER A 33 9.36 2.83 -9.98
N ILE A 34 9.08 1.65 -9.39
CA ILE A 34 7.85 0.90 -9.67
C ILE A 34 6.62 1.66 -9.18
N ILE A 35 6.68 2.21 -7.96
CA ILE A 35 5.60 2.99 -7.35
C ILE A 35 5.31 4.23 -8.21
N THR A 36 6.35 4.97 -8.59
CA THR A 36 6.22 6.20 -9.38
C THR A 36 5.66 5.89 -10.77
N ASN A 37 6.26 4.95 -11.50
CA ASN A 37 5.85 4.67 -12.87
C ASN A 37 4.47 4.00 -12.96
N THR A 38 4.12 3.17 -11.97
CA THR A 38 2.86 2.44 -11.99
C THR A 38 1.76 3.22 -11.27
N LEU A 39 1.89 3.39 -9.95
CA LEU A 39 0.81 3.92 -9.13
C LEU A 39 0.56 5.40 -9.43
N ILE A 40 1.63 6.20 -9.57
CA ILE A 40 1.50 7.64 -9.86
C ILE A 40 1.29 7.87 -11.36
N SER A 41 2.23 7.50 -12.23
CA SER A 41 2.17 7.88 -13.65
C SER A 41 1.09 7.16 -14.44
N LYS A 42 0.92 5.84 -14.26
CA LYS A 42 -0.05 5.05 -15.05
C LYS A 42 -1.47 5.10 -14.46
N TYR A 43 -1.60 4.94 -13.16
CA TYR A 43 -2.91 4.89 -12.48
C TYR A 43 -3.31 6.20 -11.80
N GLN A 44 -2.45 7.23 -11.81
CA GLN A 44 -2.77 8.58 -11.35
C GLN A 44 -3.24 8.63 -9.90
N LEU A 45 -2.68 7.76 -9.03
CA LEU A 45 -2.94 7.85 -7.60
C LEU A 45 -2.38 9.17 -7.07
N SER A 46 -3.23 9.89 -6.34
CA SER A 46 -2.77 11.07 -5.61
C SER A 46 -1.75 10.66 -4.53
N ILE A 47 -0.80 11.56 -4.25
CA ILE A 47 0.18 11.37 -3.17
C ILE A 47 -0.52 11.05 -1.84
N ASN A 48 -1.68 11.68 -1.57
CA ASN A 48 -2.49 11.40 -0.37
C ASN A 48 -3.04 9.97 -0.32
N GLN A 49 -3.53 9.43 -1.44
CA GLN A 49 -4.00 8.04 -1.51
C GLN A 49 -2.83 7.06 -1.33
N LEU A 50 -1.70 7.34 -1.98
CA LEU A 50 -0.50 6.51 -1.87
C LEU A 50 0.08 6.54 -0.45
N THR A 51 0.08 7.70 0.19
CA THR A 51 0.51 7.88 1.59
C THR A 51 -0.32 7.00 2.53
N LYS A 52 -1.65 6.96 2.37
CA LYS A 52 -2.52 6.05 3.14
C LYS A 52 -2.20 4.57 2.91
N LEU A 53 -1.90 4.18 1.67
CA LEU A 53 -1.53 2.80 1.35
C LEU A 53 -0.18 2.41 1.97
N ILE A 54 0.81 3.30 1.94
CA ILE A 54 2.11 3.07 2.57
C ILE A 54 1.97 2.97 4.09
N TYR A 55 1.12 3.81 4.68
CA TYR A 55 0.78 3.70 6.10
C TYR A 55 0.19 2.35 6.46
N GLU A 56 -0.76 1.84 5.67
CA GLU A 56 -1.28 0.48 5.86
C GLU A 56 -0.18 -0.58 5.70
N ALA A 57 0.71 -0.46 4.71
CA ALA A 57 1.83 -1.38 4.51
C ALA A 57 2.81 -1.40 5.71
N ILE A 58 3.07 -0.26 6.34
CA ILE A 58 3.88 -0.17 7.57
C ILE A 58 3.25 -1.01 8.70
N ARG A 59 1.92 -1.00 8.85
CA ARG A 59 1.23 -1.78 9.90
C ARG A 59 1.47 -3.27 9.75
N TYR A 60 1.37 -3.79 8.53
CA TYR A 60 1.53 -5.21 8.26
C TYR A 60 3.00 -5.65 8.21
N ASN A 61 3.92 -4.72 7.98
CA ASN A 61 5.35 -4.99 7.82
C ASN A 61 6.21 -3.95 8.55
N TYR A 62 6.02 -3.85 9.87
CA TYR A 62 6.70 -2.85 10.70
C TYR A 62 8.23 -2.96 10.67
N ALA A 63 8.77 -4.16 10.42
CA ALA A 63 10.21 -4.42 10.34
C ALA A 63 10.89 -3.64 9.20
N SER A 64 10.13 -3.31 8.15
CA SER A 64 10.59 -2.50 7.02
C SER A 64 10.20 -1.02 7.15
N GLY A 65 9.81 -0.56 8.34
CA GLY A 65 9.35 0.81 8.60
C GLY A 65 10.27 1.90 8.04
N ALA A 66 11.58 1.77 8.24
CA ALA A 66 12.56 2.73 7.72
C ALA A 66 12.56 2.82 6.18
N ASN A 67 12.28 1.72 5.48
CA ASN A 67 12.19 1.71 4.02
C ASN A 67 10.92 2.44 3.56
N TYR A 68 9.81 2.26 4.27
CA TYR A 68 8.56 2.98 3.96
C TYR A 68 8.66 4.48 4.18
N ILE A 69 9.34 4.94 5.24
CA ILE A 69 9.57 6.38 5.46
C ILE A 69 10.37 6.98 4.30
N LYS A 70 11.43 6.30 3.84
CA LYS A 70 12.20 6.75 2.68
C LYS A 70 11.37 6.81 1.40
N ILE A 71 10.44 5.87 1.21
CA ILE A 71 9.50 5.91 0.07
C ILE A 71 8.61 7.16 0.16
N LEU A 72 8.04 7.45 1.33
CA LEU A 72 7.20 8.63 1.54
C LEU A 72 7.96 9.94 1.23
N GLU A 73 9.21 10.04 1.68
CA GLU A 73 10.08 11.18 1.39
C GLU A 73 10.32 11.32 -0.12
N GLN A 74 10.62 10.22 -0.82
CA GLN A 74 10.92 10.25 -2.26
C GLN A 74 9.71 10.59 -3.14
N ILE A 75 8.49 10.24 -2.72
CA ILE A 75 7.27 10.61 -3.45
C ILE A 75 6.76 12.02 -3.10
N GLY A 76 7.45 12.74 -2.22
CA GLY A 76 7.05 14.08 -1.79
C GLY A 76 5.79 14.08 -0.90
N ALA A 77 5.60 13.04 -0.10
CA ALA A 77 4.48 12.99 0.84
C ALA A 77 4.67 14.05 1.95
N ASP A 78 3.57 14.70 2.31
CA ASP A 78 3.56 15.55 3.50
C ASP A 78 3.55 14.66 4.75
N LEU A 79 4.64 14.73 5.52
CA LEU A 79 4.81 14.00 6.76
C LEU A 79 4.30 14.81 7.98
N THR A 80 3.80 16.04 7.78
CA THR A 80 3.19 16.83 8.85
C THR A 80 1.83 16.23 9.21
N GLY A 81 1.79 15.43 10.27
CA GLY A 81 0.60 14.68 10.71
C GLY A 81 0.74 13.16 10.67
N VAL A 82 1.94 12.61 10.40
CA VAL A 82 2.23 11.16 10.59
C VAL A 82 1.84 10.70 12.00
N SER A 83 2.06 11.56 13.01
CA SER A 83 1.69 11.32 14.41
C SER A 83 0.18 11.28 14.66
N ASP A 84 -0.61 11.89 13.78
CA ASP A 84 -2.06 12.06 13.95
C ASP A 84 -2.86 10.99 13.20
N TYR A 85 -2.17 10.14 12.41
CA TYR A 85 -2.74 8.92 11.87
C TYR A 85 -2.97 7.93 13.03
N HIS A 86 -4.07 8.13 13.74
CA HIS A 86 -4.69 7.09 14.55
C HIS A 86 -5.15 5.99 13.60
N PHE A 87 -4.31 4.97 13.47
CA PHE A 87 -4.73 3.73 12.87
C PHE A 87 -5.88 3.17 13.67
N GLU A 88 -6.95 2.82 12.97
CA GLU A 88 -8.01 1.97 13.48
C GLU A 88 -7.35 0.65 13.93
N THR A 89 -7.02 0.56 15.23
CA THR A 89 -6.34 -0.59 15.84
C THR A 89 -7.16 -1.86 15.63
N GLU A 90 -6.56 -3.04 15.84
CA GLU A 90 -7.24 -4.33 15.69
C GLU A 90 -8.60 -4.41 16.44
N ASP A 91 -8.74 -3.61 17.49
CA ASP A 91 -9.96 -3.47 18.31
C ASP A 91 -11.05 -2.57 17.69
N SER A 92 -10.76 -1.91 16.57
CA SER A 92 -11.74 -1.05 15.90
C SER A 92 -12.76 -1.88 15.13
N ILE A 93 -14.03 -1.56 15.32
CA ILE A 93 -15.17 -2.27 14.71
C ILE A 93 -15.05 -2.32 13.18
N LYS A 94 -14.47 -1.29 12.54
CA LYS A 94 -14.24 -1.26 11.10
C LYS A 94 -13.15 -2.22 10.63
N PHE A 95 -12.06 -2.39 11.38
CA PHE A 95 -11.03 -3.41 11.07
C PHE A 95 -11.64 -4.81 11.11
N ILE A 96 -12.38 -5.13 12.18
CA ILE A 96 -13.10 -6.40 12.33
C ILE A 96 -14.08 -6.61 11.17
N VAL A 97 -14.89 -5.60 10.82
CA VAL A 97 -15.87 -5.70 9.72
C VAL A 97 -15.20 -5.88 8.35
N MET A 98 -14.04 -5.26 8.12
CA MET A 98 -13.30 -5.40 6.86
C MET A 98 -12.71 -6.81 6.70
N HIS A 99 -12.13 -7.36 7.77
CA HIS A 99 -11.62 -8.75 7.77
C HIS A 99 -12.75 -9.80 7.69
N VAL A 100 -13.87 -9.60 8.39
CA VAL A 100 -15.03 -10.51 8.33
C VAL A 100 -15.64 -10.56 6.92
N LYS A 101 -15.71 -9.43 6.20
CA LYS A 101 -16.20 -9.41 4.80
C LYS A 101 -15.28 -10.16 3.82
N LEU A 102 -13.96 -10.06 4.00
CA LEU A 102 -12.99 -10.80 3.17
C LEU A 102 -13.02 -12.31 3.43
N ILE A 103 -13.27 -12.74 4.67
CA ILE A 103 -13.43 -14.16 5.02
C ILE A 103 -14.73 -14.72 4.44
N SER A 104 -15.82 -13.93 4.46
CA SER A 104 -17.12 -14.37 3.93
C SER A 104 -17.15 -14.54 2.41
N SER A 105 -16.25 -13.91 1.64
CA SER A 105 -16.19 -14.05 0.18
C SER A 105 -15.32 -15.22 -0.31
N ARG A 106 -14.65 -15.94 0.60
CA ARG A 106 -13.82 -17.12 0.27
C ARG A 106 -14.56 -18.46 0.43
N ASN A 107 -15.78 -18.45 0.99
CA ASN A 107 -16.57 -19.65 1.29
C ASN A 107 -17.85 -19.78 0.44
N THR A 108 -17.90 -19.18 -0.75
CA THR A 108 -19.00 -19.35 -1.72
C THR A 108 -18.47 -19.71 -3.09
#